data_AF-A0A959NQ47-F1
#
_entry.id   AF-A0A959NQ47-F1
#
_cell.length_a   1.000
_cell.length_b   1.000
_cell.length_c   1.000
_cell.angle_alpha   90.00
_cell.angle_beta   90.00
_cell.angle_gamma   90.00
#
_symmetry.space_group_name_H-M   'P 1'
#
loop_
_entity.id
_entity.type
_entity.pdbx_description
1 polymer ?
#
loop_
_entity_poly.entity_id
_entity_poly.type
_entity_poly.pdbx_seq_one_letter_code
_entity_poly.pdbx_strand_id
1 'polypeptide(L)'
;MAVVMIFIIWWSLFHEMEGLLYFYLNMTGMLFIPGVLICVAFGIYWKKARTLGAYLAITFGAILPMLYLIWPTEVQDYASEIGWGGFVVSFLGMLIGSGIQNMVQPKIEEERI
;
A
#
# COMPACT_ATOMS: atom_id res chain seq x y z
N MET A 1 -8.79 -16.94 -14.97
CA MET A 1 -7.69 -17.55 -14.20
C MET A 1 -6.65 -18.25 -15.06
N ALA A 2 -7.02 -19.16 -15.98
CA ALA A 2 -6.05 -19.87 -16.84
C ALA A 2 -5.12 -18.94 -17.65
N VAL A 3 -5.65 -17.82 -18.17
CA VAL A 3 -4.88 -16.84 -18.94
C VAL A 3 -3.73 -16.21 -18.12
N VAL A 4 -3.98 -15.88 -16.85
CA VAL A 4 -2.96 -15.29 -15.97
C VAL A 4 -1.88 -16.33 -15.64
N MET A 5 -2.25 -17.58 -15.41
CA MET A 5 -1.29 -18.66 -15.17
C MET A 5 -0.38 -18.89 -16.38
N ILE A 6 -0.97 -18.99 -17.58
CA ILE A 6 -0.20 -19.17 -18.82
C ILE A 6 0.77 -18.01 -19.01
N PHE A 7 0.31 -16.78 -18.77
CA PHE A 7 1.16 -15.59 -18.84
C PHE A 7 2.33 -15.65 -17.83
N ILE A 8 2.06 -15.98 -16.57
CA ILE A 8 3.11 -16.06 -15.54
C ILE A 8 4.14 -17.15 -15.87
N ILE A 9 3.69 -18.34 -16.31
CA ILE A 9 4.59 -19.45 -16.70
C ILE A 9 5.45 -19.05 -17.89
N TRP A 10 4.85 -18.44 -18.92
CA TRP A 10 5.59 -17.94 -20.07
C TRP A 10 6.61 -16.88 -19.67
N TRP A 11 6.18 -15.87 -18.92
CA TRP A 11 7.05 -14.76 -18.51
C TRP A 11 8.19 -15.26 -17.59
N SER A 12 7.89 -16.16 -16.66
CA SER A 12 8.88 -16.75 -15.75
C SER A 12 9.91 -17.65 -16.44
N LEU A 13 9.59 -18.30 -17.56
CA LEU A 13 10.50 -19.22 -18.24
C LEU A 13 11.45 -18.51 -19.20
N PHE A 14 11.02 -17.39 -19.79
CA PHE A 14 11.76 -16.69 -20.84
C PHE A 14 12.43 -15.37 -20.40
N HIS A 15 12.10 -14.83 -19.22
CA HIS A 15 12.78 -13.64 -18.67
C HIS A 15 13.75 -14.02 -17.56
N GLU A 16 15.05 -13.92 -17.85
CA GLU A 16 16.09 -13.88 -16.83
C GLU A 16 16.10 -12.48 -16.20
N MET A 17 15.99 -12.43 -14.87
CA MET A 17 16.00 -11.18 -14.13
C MET A 17 17.44 -10.80 -13.82
N GLU A 18 17.88 -9.63 -14.30
CA GLU A 18 19.16 -9.05 -13.90
C GLU A 18 19.07 -8.58 -12.44
N GLY A 19 19.47 -9.45 -11.50
CA GLY A 19 19.54 -9.12 -10.08
C GLY A 19 18.92 -10.17 -9.15
N LEU A 20 18.83 -9.81 -7.86
CA LEU A 20 18.24 -10.68 -6.83
C LEU A 20 16.71 -10.71 -6.98
N LEU A 21 16.16 -11.83 -7.47
CA LEU A 21 14.70 -12.06 -7.60
C LEU A 21 13.92 -11.67 -6.33
N TYR A 22 14.48 -11.99 -5.16
CA TYR A 22 13.90 -11.66 -3.86
C TYR A 22 13.68 -10.15 -3.67
N PHE A 23 14.59 -9.32 -4.17
CA PHE A 23 14.51 -7.88 -4.05
C PHE A 23 13.30 -7.31 -4.81
N TYR A 24 13.08 -7.78 -6.04
CA TYR A 24 11.91 -7.40 -6.85
C TYR A 24 10.59 -7.88 -6.23
N LEU A 25 10.57 -9.10 -5.68
CA LEU A 25 9.39 -9.63 -4.98
C LEU A 25 9.07 -8.80 -3.74
N ASN A 26 10.07 -8.43 -2.96
CA ASN A 26 9.90 -7.59 -1.78
C ASN A 26 9.38 -6.19 -2.15
N MET A 27 9.96 -5.54 -3.16
CA MET A 27 9.49 -4.23 -3.63
C MET A 27 8.04 -4.27 -4.12
N THR A 28 7.68 -5.33 -4.85
CA THR A 28 6.30 -5.52 -5.32
C THR A 28 5.35 -5.78 -4.16
N GLY A 29 5.75 -6.54 -3.13
CA GLY A 29 4.94 -6.71 -1.92
C GLY A 29 4.72 -5.39 -1.18
N MET A 30 5.78 -4.59 -1.04
CA MET A 30 5.76 -3.29 -0.37
C MET A 30 4.89 -2.24 -1.08
N LEU A 31 4.55 -2.41 -2.37
CA LEU A 31 3.57 -1.55 -3.06
C LEU A 31 2.17 -1.62 -2.45
N PHE A 32 1.78 -2.78 -1.90
CA PHE A 32 0.40 -3.01 -1.46
C PHE A 32 0.27 -3.15 0.05
N ILE A 33 1.25 -3.81 0.69
CA ILE A 33 1.19 -4.16 2.11
C ILE A 33 0.92 -2.95 3.00
N PRO A 34 1.61 -1.80 2.88
CA PRO A 34 1.42 -0.66 3.77
C PRO A 34 0.00 -0.09 3.73
N GLY A 35 -0.55 0.09 2.53
CA GLY A 35 -1.92 0.57 2.33
C GLY A 35 -2.95 -0.39 2.90
N VAL A 36 -2.85 -1.67 2.54
CA VAL A 36 -3.83 -2.70 2.92
C VAL A 36 -3.81 -2.98 4.41
N LEU A 37 -2.63 -3.15 5.02
CA LEU A 37 -2.53 -3.41 6.47
C LEU A 37 -3.15 -2.28 7.29
N ILE A 38 -2.87 -1.03 6.93
CA ILE A 38 -3.39 0.13 7.64
C ILE A 38 -4.90 0.23 7.45
N CYS A 39 -5.41 0.06 6.23
CA CYS A 39 -6.84 0.00 5.98
C CYS A 39 -7.55 -1.07 6.80
N VAL A 40 -7.01 -2.30 6.85
CA VAL A 40 -7.61 -3.42 7.58
C VAL A 40 -7.54 -3.17 9.08
N ALA A 41 -6.37 -2.78 9.60
CA ALA A 41 -6.18 -2.50 11.02
C ALA A 41 -7.14 -1.40 11.49
N PHE A 42 -7.22 -0.29 10.76
CA PHE A 42 -8.13 0.80 11.12
C PHE A 42 -9.60 0.46 10.88
N GLY A 43 -9.92 -0.31 9.83
CA GLY A 43 -11.29 -0.75 9.57
C GLY A 43 -11.85 -1.64 10.70
N ILE A 44 -11.00 -2.47 11.32
CA ILE A 44 -11.41 -3.35 12.41
C ILE A 44 -11.36 -2.63 13.77
N TYR A 45 -10.28 -1.90 14.06
CA TYR A 45 -10.04 -1.34 15.39
C TYR A 45 -10.52 0.11 15.57
N TRP A 46 -10.67 0.89 14.49
CA TRP A 46 -11.02 2.31 14.58
C TRP A 46 -12.44 2.58 14.07
N LYS A 47 -13.36 2.84 14.99
CA LYS A 47 -14.76 3.17 14.66
C LYS A 47 -14.92 4.40 13.75
N LYS A 48 -13.95 5.32 13.80
CA LYS A 48 -13.93 6.55 12.98
C LYS A 48 -13.29 6.36 11.60
N ALA A 49 -12.83 5.14 11.27
CA ALA A 49 -12.33 4.82 9.94
C ALA A 49 -13.41 5.07 8.88
N ARG A 50 -13.01 5.74 7.79
CA ARG A 50 -13.91 6.08 6.68
C ARG A 50 -13.32 5.69 5.33
N THR A 51 -14.19 5.60 4.33
CA THR A 51 -13.84 5.20 2.96
C THR A 51 -12.80 6.13 2.32
N LEU A 52 -12.90 7.45 2.52
CA LEU A 52 -11.92 8.42 2.01
C LEU A 52 -10.54 8.21 2.64
N GLY A 53 -10.48 7.92 3.94
CA GLY A 53 -9.25 7.52 4.62
C GLY A 53 -8.65 6.25 4.02
N ALA A 54 -9.49 5.24 3.75
CA ALA A 54 -9.02 3.99 3.14
C ALA A 54 -8.46 4.20 1.72
N TYR A 55 -9.10 5.03 0.90
CA TYR A 55 -8.58 5.37 -0.43
C TYR A 55 -7.24 6.11 -0.33
N LEU A 56 -7.13 7.10 0.56
CA LEU A 56 -5.88 7.83 0.76
C LEU A 56 -4.76 6.96 1.32
N ALA A 57 -5.07 6.05 2.26
CA ALA A 57 -4.07 5.14 2.81
C ALA A 57 -3.47 4.23 1.74
N ILE A 58 -4.30 3.67 0.86
CA ILE A 58 -3.85 2.82 -0.25
C ILE A 58 -3.01 3.63 -1.25
N THR A 59 -3.49 4.80 -1.67
CA THR A 59 -2.77 5.59 -2.67
C THR A 59 -1.46 6.13 -2.12
N PHE A 60 -1.45 6.66 -0.89
CA PHE A 60 -0.26 7.22 -0.25
C PHE A 60 0.75 6.13 0.12
N GLY A 61 0.30 4.96 0.57
CA GLY A 61 1.19 3.82 0.85
C GLY A 61 1.98 3.34 -0.36
N ALA A 62 1.43 3.49 -1.57
CA ALA A 62 2.08 3.08 -2.80
C ALA A 62 3.09 4.11 -3.36
N ILE A 63 3.05 5.38 -2.92
CA ILE A 63 3.90 6.45 -3.49
C ILE A 63 5.38 6.14 -3.28
N LEU A 64 5.77 5.74 -2.07
CA LEU A 64 7.18 5.53 -1.71
C LEU A 64 7.80 4.33 -2.46
N PRO A 65 7.14 3.17 -2.54
CA PRO A 65 7.56 2.09 -3.43
C PRO A 65 7.57 2.48 -4.92
N MET A 66 6.68 3.38 -5.37
CA MET A 66 6.71 3.86 -6.75
C MET A 66 7.95 4.73 -7.06
N LEU A 67 8.52 5.45 -6.08
CA LEU A 67 9.77 6.19 -6.30
C LEU A 67 10.92 5.27 -6.71
N TYR A 68 10.95 4.02 -6.22
CA TYR A 68 11.93 3.02 -6.63
C TYR A 68 11.86 2.72 -8.13
N LEU A 69 10.68 2.81 -8.74
CA LEU A 69 10.49 2.59 -10.18
C LEU A 69 11.13 3.71 -11.03
N ILE A 70 11.27 4.92 -10.47
CA ILE A 70 11.75 6.11 -11.19
C ILE A 70 13.25 6.31 -10.96
N TRP A 71 13.73 6.10 -9.72
CA TRP A 71 15.13 6.30 -9.33
C TRP A 71 15.73 5.09 -8.60
N PRO A 72 15.97 3.97 -9.30
CA PRO A 72 16.40 2.74 -8.64
C PRO A 72 17.77 2.84 -7.95
N THR A 73 18.76 3.51 -8.55
CA THR A 73 20.14 3.58 -8.06
C THR A 73 20.33 4.40 -6.79
N GLU A 74 19.51 5.41 -6.57
CA GLU A 74 19.63 6.33 -5.41
C GLU A 74 18.80 5.83 -4.22
N VAL A 75 17.71 5.12 -4.53
CA VAL A 75 16.71 4.63 -3.57
C VAL A 75 17.14 3.30 -2.95
N GLN A 76 18.01 2.53 -3.60
CA GLN A 76 18.46 1.21 -3.13
C GLN A 76 19.19 1.27 -1.78
N ASP A 77 19.98 2.32 -1.54
CA ASP A 77 20.68 2.54 -0.27
C ASP A 77 19.71 2.89 0.88
N TYR A 78 18.55 3.48 0.57
CA TYR A 78 17.50 3.87 1.51
C TYR A 78 16.30 2.91 1.50
N ALA A 79 16.42 1.74 0.88
CA ALA A 79 15.30 0.82 0.66
C ALA A 79 14.58 0.43 1.96
N SER A 80 15.31 0.30 3.07
CA SER A 80 14.72 0.01 4.38
C SER A 80 13.87 1.19 4.90
N GLU A 81 14.40 2.40 4.82
CA GLU A 81 13.73 3.63 5.29
C GLU A 81 12.47 3.92 4.47
N ILE A 82 12.51 3.67 3.16
CA ILE A 82 11.40 3.89 2.24
C ILE A 82 10.29 2.86 2.46
N GLY A 83 10.64 1.62 2.80
CA GLY A 83 9.68 0.58 3.18
C GLY A 83 8.85 1.01 4.40
N TRP A 84 9.50 1.42 5.49
CA TRP A 84 8.79 1.93 6.68
C TRP A 84 8.08 3.26 6.42
N GLY A 85 8.66 4.13 5.61
CA GLY A 85 8.02 5.38 5.19
C GLY A 85 6.67 5.15 4.52
N GLY A 86 6.52 4.10 3.71
CA GLY A 86 5.25 3.75 3.07
C GLY A 86 4.12 3.50 4.07
N PHE A 87 4.45 2.87 5.21
CA PHE A 87 3.49 2.69 6.30
C PHE A 87 3.14 4.02 6.97
N VAL A 88 4.12 4.88 7.22
CA VAL A 88 3.86 6.19 7.84
C VAL A 88 2.97 7.06 6.94
N VAL A 89 3.26 7.09 5.64
CA VAL A 89 2.54 7.92 4.67
C VAL A 89 1.12 7.37 4.43
N SER A 90 0.96 6.05 4.37
CA SER A 90 -0.36 5.39 4.39
C SER A 90 -1.16 5.71 5.66
N PHE A 91 -0.50 5.69 6.82
CA PHE A 91 -1.13 5.95 8.12
C PHE A 91 -1.64 7.39 8.20
N LEU A 92 -0.84 8.35 7.75
CA LEU A 92 -1.24 9.75 7.62
C LEU A 92 -2.41 9.90 6.65
N GLY A 93 -2.39 9.20 5.51
CA GLY A 93 -3.52 9.16 4.58
C GLY A 93 -4.81 8.68 5.26
N MET A 94 -4.74 7.63 6.05
CA MET A 94 -5.88 7.09 6.80
C MET A 94 -6.42 8.10 7.83
N LEU A 95 -5.53 8.74 8.59
CA LEU A 95 -5.91 9.72 9.62
C LEU A 95 -6.52 10.98 9.00
N ILE A 96 -5.84 11.56 8.02
CA ILE A 96 -6.27 12.80 7.35
C ILE A 96 -7.58 12.54 6.62
N GLY A 97 -7.66 11.46 5.83
CA GLY A 97 -8.85 11.16 5.05
C GLY A 97 -10.05 10.81 5.90
N SER A 98 -9.85 10.01 6.97
CA SER A 98 -10.93 9.72 7.91
C SER A 98 -11.35 10.95 8.70
N GLY A 99 -10.40 11.82 9.08
CA GLY A 99 -10.66 13.07 9.79
C GLY A 99 -11.49 14.06 8.95
N ILE A 100 -11.07 14.32 7.71
CA ILE A 100 -11.77 15.20 6.77
C ILE A 100 -13.19 14.67 6.52
N GLN A 101 -13.33 13.38 6.21
CA GLN A 101 -14.66 12.82 5.95
C GLN A 101 -15.54 12.86 7.20
N ASN A 102 -15.00 12.66 8.39
CA ASN A 102 -15.77 12.72 9.62
C ASN A 102 -16.22 14.15 9.99
N MET A 103 -15.49 15.19 9.55
CA MET A 103 -15.93 16.59 9.68
C MET A 103 -17.10 16.91 8.74
N VAL A 104 -17.09 16.38 7.52
CA VAL A 104 -18.13 16.63 6.51
C VAL A 104 -19.38 15.76 6.73
N GLN A 105 -19.17 14.50 7.12
CA GLN A 105 -20.22 13.52 7.40
C GLN A 105 -19.86 12.81 8.71
N PRO A 106 -20.32 13.30 9.88
CA PRO A 106 -20.08 12.62 11.14
C PRO A 106 -20.81 11.27 11.17
N LYS A 107 -20.17 10.22 11.70
CA LYS A 107 -20.81 8.91 11.84
C LYS A 107 -21.65 8.97 13.11
N ILE A 108 -22.97 8.94 12.99
CA ILE A 108 -23.84 8.81 14.16
C ILE A 108 -23.63 7.40 14.70
N GLU A 109 -23.27 7.29 15.99
CA GLU A 109 -22.79 6.06 16.63
C GLU A 109 -23.93 5.05 16.95
N GLU A 110 -25.10 5.19 16.32
CA GLU A 110 -26.36 4.52 16.64
C GLU A 110 -26.52 3.07 16.10
N GLU A 111 -25.66 2.56 15.22
CA GLU A 111 -25.71 1.15 14.79
C GLU A 111 -25.03 0.19 15.79
N ARG A 112 -25.37 0.34 17.07
CA ARG A 112 -25.12 -0.65 18.13
C ARG A 112 -26.46 -1.09 18.72
N ILE A 113 -27.23 -1.84 17.92
CA ILE A 113 -28.24 -2.78 18.43
C ILE A 113 -27.83 -4.17 17.95
#